data_AF-A0A6P2D5S8-F1
#
_entry.id   AF-A0A6P2D5S8-F1
#
_cell.length_a   1.000
_cell.length_b   1.000
_cell.length_c   1.000
_cell.angle_alpha   90.00
_cell.angle_beta   90.00
_cell.angle_gamma   90.00
#
_symmetry.space_group_name_H-M   'P 1'
#
loop_
_entity.id
_entity.type
_entity.pdbx_description
1 polymer ?
#
loop_
_entity_poly.entity_id
_entity_poly.type
_entity_poly.pdbx_seq_one_letter_code
_entity_poly.pdbx_strand_id
1 'polypeptide(L)'
;MKGYLIPGAIVLVAGALVAAPVPPDARKPAAFPPGQYVLGGSGEAARGEDRYEFTKTFRLNRGQYVLSGGPKPTDPIVVDDDLEVIQEGKKLFVDDDQRASTDTRGKQAAQYQGQPIVLVLDPTKKVRVVATDHVATDAILGALWIHRWDGARKKLTDGKQTTSPANLPAVVFDESFSLDDKFEVPEKVSTDAAIDVPEKPAVLLPRFKNKR
;
A
#
# COMPACT_ATOMS: atom_id res chain seq x y z
N MET A 1 70.32 -0.74 33.51
CA MET A 1 69.01 -0.74 34.19
C MET A 1 68.12 0.31 33.54
N LYS A 2 66.81 0.03 33.51
CA LYS A 2 65.66 0.81 32.97
C LYS A 2 65.36 0.62 31.48
N GLY A 3 64.63 -0.46 31.19
CA GLY A 3 63.75 -0.54 30.03
C GLY A 3 62.45 0.20 30.30
N TYR A 4 61.88 0.79 29.25
CA TYR A 4 60.51 1.30 29.23
C TYR A 4 59.71 0.46 28.24
N LEU A 5 58.76 -0.33 28.76
CA LEU A 5 57.70 -0.96 27.97
C LEU A 5 56.65 0.11 27.65
N ILE A 6 56.35 0.28 26.37
CA ILE A 6 55.17 0.99 25.88
C ILE A 6 54.06 -0.06 25.76
N PRO A 7 52.94 0.05 26.50
CA PRO A 7 51.80 -0.83 26.27
C PRO A 7 51.09 -0.42 24.98
N GLY A 8 51.22 -1.25 23.95
CA GLY A 8 50.45 -1.14 22.71
C GLY A 8 48.97 -1.41 22.98
N ALA A 9 48.14 -0.43 22.66
CA ALA A 9 46.69 -0.55 22.70
C ALA A 9 46.22 -1.59 21.67
N ILE A 10 45.50 -2.61 22.15
CA ILE A 10 44.76 -3.55 21.30
C ILE A 10 43.53 -2.81 20.80
N VAL A 11 43.55 -2.40 19.53
CA VAL A 11 42.35 -1.93 18.83
C VAL A 11 41.53 -3.16 18.46
N LEU A 12 40.51 -3.46 19.25
CA LEU A 12 39.45 -4.39 18.89
C LEU A 12 38.59 -3.75 17.80
N VAL A 13 38.86 -4.07 16.54
CA VAL A 13 37.94 -3.81 15.44
C VAL A 13 36.79 -4.80 15.59
N ALA A 14 35.72 -4.38 16.28
CA ALA A 14 34.45 -5.07 16.27
C ALA A 14 33.87 -5.00 14.85
N GLY A 15 34.07 -6.08 14.08
CA GLY A 15 33.48 -6.24 12.76
C GLY A 15 31.96 -6.30 12.89
N ALA A 16 31.29 -5.16 12.66
CA ALA A 16 29.88 -5.15 12.37
C ALA A 16 29.66 -5.88 11.04
N LEU A 17 29.25 -7.15 11.13
CA LEU A 17 28.66 -7.88 10.01
C LEU A 17 27.38 -7.14 9.62
N VAL A 18 27.49 -6.15 8.74
CA VAL A 18 26.35 -5.55 8.06
C VAL A 18 25.83 -6.65 7.14
N ALA A 19 24.77 -7.33 7.57
CA ALA A 19 24.12 -8.35 6.76
C ALA A 19 23.77 -7.73 5.41
N ALA A 20 24.41 -8.22 4.34
CA ALA A 20 24.13 -7.75 2.99
C ALA A 20 22.63 -7.93 2.68
N PRO A 21 21.99 -6.97 1.99
CA PRO A 21 20.58 -7.07 1.66
C PRO A 21 20.31 -8.37 0.88
N VAL A 22 19.43 -9.22 1.42
CA VAL A 22 19.04 -10.49 0.77
C VAL A 22 18.48 -10.18 -0.63
N PRO A 23 19.02 -10.82 -1.69
CA PRO A 23 18.54 -10.64 -3.06
C PRO A 23 17.02 -10.87 -3.14
N PRO A 24 16.27 -10.04 -3.90
CA PRO A 24 14.81 -10.16 -4.02
C PRO A 24 14.32 -11.57 -4.42
N ASP A 25 15.13 -12.32 -5.16
CA ASP A 25 14.78 -13.66 -5.65
C ASP A 25 14.91 -14.76 -4.58
N ALA A 26 15.66 -14.51 -3.50
CA ALA A 26 15.82 -15.43 -2.39
C ALA A 26 14.78 -15.23 -1.27
N ARG A 27 13.92 -14.21 -1.38
CA ARG A 27 12.95 -13.87 -0.33
C ARG A 27 11.73 -14.77 -0.40
N LYS A 28 11.29 -15.24 0.77
CA LYS A 28 10.05 -16.00 0.89
C LYS A 28 8.86 -15.03 0.87
N PRO A 29 7.76 -15.37 0.17
CA PRO A 29 6.57 -14.54 0.20
C PRO A 29 6.00 -14.43 1.61
N ALA A 30 5.49 -13.25 1.93
CA ALA A 30 4.83 -12.96 3.19
C ALA A 30 3.39 -13.49 3.22
N ALA A 31 2.92 -13.78 4.42
CA ALA A 31 1.53 -13.98 4.74
C ALA A 31 0.92 -12.65 5.17
N PHE A 32 -0.12 -12.23 4.46
CA PHE A 32 -0.94 -11.08 4.76
C PHE A 32 -2.13 -11.49 5.63
N PRO A 33 -2.56 -10.62 6.56
CA PRO A 33 -3.64 -10.93 7.49
C PRO A 33 -5.01 -10.99 6.80
N PRO A 34 -5.95 -11.78 7.35
CA PRO A 34 -7.35 -11.74 6.92
C PRO A 34 -7.95 -10.34 7.08
N GLY A 35 -9.04 -10.07 6.35
CA GLY A 35 -9.72 -8.79 6.36
C GLY A 35 -10.48 -8.51 5.07
N GLN A 36 -11.10 -7.34 4.99
CA GLN A 36 -11.76 -6.87 3.78
C GLN A 36 -10.81 -6.00 2.96
N TYR A 37 -10.70 -6.30 1.68
CA TYR A 37 -9.84 -5.60 0.74
C TYR A 37 -10.59 -5.30 -0.55
N VAL A 38 -10.29 -4.19 -1.20
CA VAL A 38 -10.70 -3.95 -2.58
C VAL A 38 -9.74 -4.71 -3.51
N LEU A 39 -10.26 -5.40 -4.52
CA LEU A 39 -9.43 -6.20 -5.44
C LEU A 39 -9.34 -5.57 -6.83
N GLY A 40 -8.14 -5.09 -7.19
CA GLY A 40 -7.80 -4.65 -8.55
C GLY A 40 -7.27 -5.76 -9.46
N GLY A 41 -6.86 -5.35 -10.68
CA GLY A 41 -6.10 -6.21 -11.59
C GLY A 41 -6.88 -6.96 -12.67
N SER A 42 -8.15 -6.61 -12.94
CA SER A 42 -8.96 -7.24 -14.02
C SER A 42 -8.79 -6.59 -15.39
N GLY A 43 -8.08 -5.47 -15.51
CA GLY A 43 -8.02 -4.66 -16.74
C GLY A 43 -8.88 -3.40 -16.64
N GLU A 44 -9.98 -3.48 -15.92
CA GLU A 44 -10.82 -2.34 -15.51
C GLU A 44 -10.38 -1.82 -14.13
N ALA A 45 -10.72 -0.57 -13.83
CA ALA A 45 -10.48 -0.01 -12.49
C ALA A 45 -11.42 -0.67 -11.48
N ALA A 46 -10.88 -1.04 -10.32
CA ALA A 46 -11.68 -1.45 -9.17
C ALA A 46 -12.39 -0.24 -8.56
N ARG A 47 -13.50 -0.50 -7.87
CA ARG A 47 -14.31 0.50 -7.15
C ARG A 47 -14.48 0.14 -5.68
N GLY A 48 -15.03 1.06 -4.90
CA GLY A 48 -15.32 0.86 -3.47
C GLY A 48 -16.15 -0.39 -3.18
N GLU A 49 -17.06 -0.79 -4.08
CA GLU A 49 -17.88 -1.99 -3.94
C GLU A 49 -17.18 -3.30 -4.32
N ASP A 50 -16.00 -3.26 -4.97
CA ASP A 50 -15.24 -4.44 -5.42
C ASP A 50 -14.45 -5.08 -4.26
N ARG A 51 -15.14 -5.30 -3.13
CA ARG A 51 -14.62 -5.80 -1.86
C ARG A 51 -14.66 -7.32 -1.81
N TYR A 52 -13.58 -7.89 -1.27
CA TYR A 52 -13.46 -9.30 -0.96
C TYR A 52 -13.01 -9.48 0.49
N GLU A 53 -13.66 -10.39 1.19
CA GLU A 53 -13.28 -10.78 2.54
C GLU A 53 -12.37 -12.00 2.50
N PHE A 54 -11.08 -11.80 2.80
CA PHE A 54 -10.18 -12.89 3.08
C PHE A 54 -10.41 -13.37 4.52
N THR A 55 -10.96 -14.57 4.66
CA THR A 55 -11.24 -15.19 5.98
C THR A 55 -10.02 -15.88 6.60
N LYS A 56 -8.93 -15.99 5.84
CA LYS A 56 -7.65 -16.60 6.27
C LYS A 56 -6.47 -15.74 5.82
N THR A 57 -5.28 -16.03 6.34
CA THR A 57 -4.05 -15.41 5.84
C THR A 57 -3.83 -15.77 4.38
N PHE A 58 -3.34 -14.82 3.59
CA PHE A 58 -3.14 -14.99 2.16
C PHE A 58 -1.75 -14.56 1.72
N ARG A 59 -1.34 -15.02 0.54
CA ARG A 59 -0.07 -14.66 -0.08
C ARG A 59 -0.31 -13.92 -1.38
N LEU A 60 0.47 -12.87 -1.59
CA LEU A 60 0.51 -12.14 -2.85
C LEU A 60 1.54 -12.75 -3.80
N ASN A 61 1.28 -12.65 -5.10
CA ASN A 61 2.28 -12.93 -6.14
C ASN A 61 3.24 -11.76 -6.34
N ARG A 62 4.36 -12.02 -7.02
CA ARG A 62 5.22 -10.93 -7.53
C ARG A 62 4.40 -10.00 -8.43
N GLY A 63 4.65 -8.70 -8.31
CA GLY A 63 3.86 -7.66 -8.99
C GLY A 63 2.54 -7.33 -8.31
N GLN A 64 2.18 -8.00 -7.20
CA GLN A 64 1.03 -7.64 -6.39
C GLN A 64 1.45 -6.86 -5.14
N TYR A 65 0.62 -5.88 -4.79
CA TYR A 65 0.86 -4.97 -3.69
C TYR A 65 -0.43 -4.71 -2.91
N VAL A 66 -0.31 -4.33 -1.64
CA VAL A 66 -1.42 -3.74 -0.87
C VAL A 66 -1.12 -2.26 -0.69
N LEU A 67 -2.06 -1.40 -1.08
CA LEU A 67 -2.11 -0.01 -0.63
C LEU A 67 -2.95 0.06 0.66
N SER A 68 -2.42 0.64 1.72
CA SER A 68 -3.12 0.81 3.00
C SER A 68 -2.87 2.20 3.58
N GLY A 69 -3.66 2.58 4.59
CA GLY A 69 -3.54 3.89 5.25
C GLY A 69 -2.47 3.95 6.36
N GLY A 70 -1.67 2.89 6.53
CA GLY A 70 -0.78 2.77 7.67
C GLY A 70 0.24 1.64 7.56
N PRO A 71 1.17 1.54 8.53
CA PRO A 71 2.26 0.58 8.49
C PRO A 71 1.81 -0.89 8.55
N LYS A 72 0.53 -1.17 8.87
CA LYS A 72 -0.07 -2.49 8.72
C LYS A 72 -0.86 -2.56 7.42
N PRO A 73 -0.85 -3.71 6.72
CA PRO A 73 -1.58 -3.87 5.45
C PRO A 73 -3.10 -3.81 5.61
N THR A 74 -3.63 -3.87 6.84
CA THR A 74 -5.06 -3.75 7.17
C THR A 74 -5.48 -2.34 7.56
N ASP A 75 -4.53 -1.42 7.72
CA ASP A 75 -4.85 -0.07 8.18
C ASP A 75 -5.70 0.65 7.12
N PRO A 76 -6.85 1.24 7.51
CA PRO A 76 -7.79 1.80 6.55
C PRO A 76 -7.23 3.08 5.90
N ILE A 77 -7.51 3.26 4.62
CA ILE A 77 -7.22 4.50 3.89
C ILE A 77 -8.26 5.55 4.23
N VAL A 78 -7.80 6.73 4.66
CA VAL A 78 -8.65 7.87 4.96
C VAL A 78 -8.55 8.86 3.80
N VAL A 79 -9.67 9.17 3.17
CA VAL A 79 -9.81 10.19 2.14
C VAL A 79 -11.14 10.91 2.36
N ASP A 80 -11.17 12.22 2.13
CA ASP A 80 -12.36 13.04 2.40
C ASP A 80 -13.45 12.95 1.33
N ASP A 81 -13.11 12.77 0.06
CA ASP A 81 -14.11 12.57 -0.99
C ASP A 81 -13.61 11.50 -1.94
N ASP A 82 -12.87 11.87 -2.98
CA ASP A 82 -12.54 10.95 -4.07
C ASP A 82 -11.07 10.53 -4.05
N LEU A 83 -10.81 9.27 -4.44
CA LEU A 83 -9.48 8.70 -4.54
C LEU A 83 -9.29 7.95 -5.87
N GLU A 84 -8.22 8.29 -6.58
CA GLU A 84 -7.77 7.53 -7.74
C GLU A 84 -6.37 6.96 -7.54
N VAL A 85 -6.18 5.72 -7.99
CA VAL A 85 -4.85 5.10 -8.13
C VAL A 85 -4.60 4.79 -9.59
N ILE A 86 -3.49 5.29 -10.13
CA ILE A 86 -3.19 5.30 -11.55
C ILE A 86 -1.77 4.77 -11.78
N GLN A 87 -1.54 3.97 -12.83
CA GLN A 87 -0.19 3.64 -13.30
C GLN A 87 -0.18 3.73 -14.83
N GLU A 88 0.78 4.50 -15.38
CA GLU A 88 0.90 4.75 -16.83
C GLU A 88 -0.41 5.21 -17.51
N GLY A 89 -1.16 6.09 -16.85
CA GLY A 89 -2.44 6.61 -17.38
C GLY A 89 -3.62 5.65 -17.26
N LYS A 90 -3.40 4.41 -16.83
CA LYS A 90 -4.47 3.45 -16.53
C LYS A 90 -4.95 3.63 -15.09
N LYS A 91 -6.25 3.89 -14.93
CA LYS A 91 -6.90 3.86 -13.61
C LYS A 91 -6.97 2.41 -13.12
N LEU A 92 -6.41 2.16 -11.95
CA LEU A 92 -6.39 0.87 -11.27
C LEU A 92 -7.47 0.78 -10.19
N PHE A 93 -7.75 1.91 -9.55
CA PHE A 93 -8.83 2.10 -8.59
C PHE A 93 -9.44 3.49 -8.78
N VAL A 94 -10.76 3.58 -8.64
CA VAL A 94 -11.51 4.84 -8.66
C VAL A 94 -12.57 4.78 -7.57
N ASP A 95 -12.57 5.81 -6.75
CA ASP A 95 -13.66 6.21 -5.87
C ASP A 95 -14.10 7.62 -6.29
N ASP A 96 -15.35 7.74 -6.73
CA ASP A 96 -15.93 8.94 -7.35
C ASP A 96 -17.33 9.27 -6.80
N ASP A 97 -17.59 8.87 -5.55
CA ASP A 97 -18.90 8.99 -4.92
C ASP A 97 -19.09 10.29 -4.12
N GLN A 98 -18.04 11.12 -4.03
CA GLN A 98 -18.03 12.42 -3.34
C GLN A 98 -18.36 12.28 -1.86
N ARG A 99 -17.80 11.23 -1.22
CA ARG A 99 -18.01 10.94 0.19
C ARG A 99 -16.71 10.58 0.89
N ALA A 100 -16.60 11.06 2.12
CA ALA A 100 -15.50 10.66 2.99
C ALA A 100 -15.52 9.15 3.22
N SER A 101 -14.35 8.53 3.12
CA SER A 101 -14.22 7.09 3.37
C SER A 101 -14.61 6.70 4.81
N THR A 102 -14.70 7.69 5.70
CA THR A 102 -15.17 7.56 7.08
C THR A 102 -16.70 7.59 7.23
N ASP A 103 -17.44 8.01 6.21
CA ASP A 103 -18.89 8.05 6.22
C ASP A 103 -19.47 6.64 6.05
N THR A 104 -19.87 6.03 7.17
CA THR A 104 -20.24 4.60 7.21
C THR A 104 -21.73 4.34 7.46
N ARG A 105 -22.55 5.37 7.67
CA ARG A 105 -23.94 5.20 8.15
C ARG A 105 -24.98 5.92 7.31
N GLY A 106 -26.06 5.20 7.00
CA GLY A 106 -27.27 5.75 6.40
C GLY A 106 -27.12 6.10 4.92
N LYS A 107 -27.94 7.04 4.44
CA LYS A 107 -28.00 7.44 3.02
C LYS A 107 -26.79 8.26 2.54
N GLN A 108 -25.83 8.53 3.42
CA GLN A 108 -24.61 9.27 3.12
C GLN A 108 -23.38 8.36 3.24
N ALA A 109 -23.57 7.05 3.41
CA ALA A 109 -22.44 6.14 3.51
C ALA A 109 -21.66 6.09 2.19
N ALA A 110 -20.34 6.19 2.28
CA ALA A 110 -19.43 6.03 1.16
C ALA A 110 -19.49 4.59 0.62
N GLN A 111 -19.37 4.47 -0.70
CA GLN A 111 -19.20 3.24 -1.45
C GLN A 111 -17.85 2.62 -1.09
N TYR A 112 -16.80 3.43 -1.04
CA TYR A 112 -15.50 3.06 -0.52
C TYR A 112 -15.35 3.47 0.94
N GLN A 113 -15.09 2.51 1.83
CA GLN A 113 -15.03 2.77 3.28
C GLN A 113 -13.61 2.57 3.81
N GLY A 114 -12.62 2.97 3.00
CA GLY A 114 -11.22 2.95 3.38
C GLY A 114 -10.59 1.56 3.41
N GLN A 115 -11.21 0.53 2.82
CA GLN A 115 -10.59 -0.80 2.77
C GLN A 115 -9.21 -0.73 2.06
N PRO A 116 -8.18 -1.43 2.55
CA PRO A 116 -6.93 -1.55 1.81
C PRO A 116 -7.15 -2.16 0.42
N ILE A 117 -6.30 -1.81 -0.53
CA ILE A 117 -6.50 -2.13 -1.95
C ILE A 117 -5.39 -3.07 -2.42
N VAL A 118 -5.77 -4.25 -2.92
CA VAL A 118 -4.84 -5.16 -3.60
C VAL A 118 -4.70 -4.74 -5.05
N LEU A 119 -3.49 -4.36 -5.45
CA LEU A 119 -3.16 -3.84 -6.79
C LEU A 119 -2.20 -4.78 -7.51
N VAL A 120 -2.32 -4.84 -8.84
CA VAL A 120 -1.31 -5.44 -9.73
C VAL A 120 -0.56 -4.29 -10.39
N LEU A 121 0.73 -4.18 -10.10
CA LEU A 121 1.59 -3.06 -10.52
C LEU A 121 2.83 -3.57 -11.25
N ASP A 122 3.26 -2.84 -12.27
CA ASP A 122 4.60 -2.96 -12.82
C ASP A 122 5.59 -2.28 -11.87
N PRO A 123 6.57 -3.01 -11.29
CA PRO A 123 7.54 -2.45 -10.33
C PRO A 123 8.49 -1.42 -10.96
N THR A 124 8.59 -1.36 -12.28
CA THR A 124 9.47 -0.41 -13.01
C THR A 124 8.80 0.93 -13.26
N LYS A 125 7.50 1.04 -12.97
CA LYS A 125 6.68 2.22 -13.27
C LYS A 125 6.23 2.91 -11.99
N LYS A 126 6.00 4.22 -12.09
CA LYS A 126 5.46 4.98 -10.96
C LYS A 126 3.98 4.73 -10.79
N VAL A 127 3.55 4.60 -9.54
CA VAL A 127 2.13 4.66 -9.17
C VAL A 127 1.78 6.08 -8.77
N ARG A 128 0.72 6.63 -9.34
CA ARG A 128 0.20 7.97 -9.05
C ARG A 128 -1.05 7.84 -8.20
N VAL A 129 -1.14 8.66 -7.15
CA VAL A 129 -2.31 8.76 -6.29
C VAL A 129 -2.86 10.18 -6.40
N VAL A 130 -4.17 10.28 -6.63
CA VAL A 130 -4.88 11.56 -6.75
C VAL A 130 -6.01 11.56 -5.75
N ALA A 131 -6.12 12.62 -4.95
CA ALA A 131 -7.29 12.87 -4.11
C ALA A 131 -7.97 14.17 -4.56
N THR A 132 -9.29 14.09 -4.75
CA THR A 132 -10.11 15.21 -5.22
C THR A 132 -11.15 15.54 -4.17
N ASP A 133 -11.20 16.81 -3.79
CA ASP A 133 -12.17 17.37 -2.86
C ASP A 133 -13.37 17.94 -3.64
N HIS A 134 -14.57 17.68 -3.15
CA HIS A 134 -15.85 18.07 -3.72
C HIS A 134 -16.66 18.95 -2.77
N VAL A 135 -16.37 18.95 -1.46
CA VAL A 135 -17.16 19.65 -0.44
C VAL A 135 -16.30 20.68 0.30
N ALA A 136 -16.87 21.85 0.60
CA ALA A 136 -16.17 22.95 1.25
C ALA A 136 -16.02 22.71 2.77
N THR A 137 -15.19 21.74 3.14
CA THR A 137 -14.85 21.36 4.52
C THR A 137 -13.33 21.42 4.70
N ASP A 138 -12.70 20.31 5.07
CA ASP A 138 -11.25 20.14 5.14
C ASP A 138 -10.90 18.96 4.23
N ALA A 139 -10.08 19.20 3.23
CA ALA A 139 -9.64 18.15 2.34
C ALA A 139 -8.56 17.29 3.02
N ILE A 140 -8.85 16.00 3.20
CA ILE A 140 -7.98 15.05 3.92
C ILE A 140 -7.57 13.91 3.00
N LEU A 141 -6.27 13.61 3.02
CA LEU A 141 -5.70 12.32 2.65
C LEU A 141 -4.86 11.83 3.84
N GLY A 142 -5.19 10.68 4.41
CA GLY A 142 -4.38 10.05 5.45
C GLY A 142 -3.01 9.62 4.95
N ALA A 143 -2.16 9.12 5.86
CA ALA A 143 -0.92 8.49 5.45
C ALA A 143 -1.19 7.34 4.47
N LEU A 144 -0.28 7.12 3.53
CA LEU A 144 -0.37 5.98 2.61
C LEU A 144 0.88 5.13 2.69
N TRP A 145 0.69 3.82 2.65
CA TRP A 145 1.73 2.83 2.65
C TRP A 145 1.47 1.80 1.56
N ILE A 146 2.55 1.32 0.95
CA ILE A 146 2.49 0.21 0.01
C ILE A 146 3.27 -0.99 0.54
N HIS A 147 2.67 -2.16 0.46
CA HIS A 147 3.21 -3.44 0.93
C HIS A 147 3.44 -4.35 -0.25
N ARG A 148 4.62 -4.93 -0.35
CA ARG A 148 5.04 -5.83 -1.43
C ARG A 148 4.86 -7.29 -1.01
N TRP A 149 4.75 -8.18 -1.99
CA TRP A 149 4.57 -9.63 -1.80
C TRP A 149 5.50 -10.31 -0.78
N ASP A 150 6.71 -9.81 -0.56
CA ASP A 150 7.68 -10.33 0.41
C ASP A 150 7.53 -9.73 1.82
N GLY A 151 6.47 -8.95 2.04
CA GLY A 151 6.18 -8.26 3.31
C GLY A 151 6.99 -6.97 3.50
N ALA A 152 7.83 -6.62 2.54
CA ALA A 152 8.51 -5.32 2.56
C ALA A 152 7.49 -4.20 2.37
N ARG A 153 7.69 -3.07 3.03
CA ARG A 153 6.75 -1.94 3.01
C ARG A 153 7.46 -0.61 2.79
N LYS A 154 6.73 0.35 2.23
CA LYS A 154 7.23 1.71 1.97
C LYS A 154 6.12 2.70 2.30
N LYS A 155 6.46 3.73 3.07
CA LYS A 155 5.58 4.87 3.26
C LYS A 155 5.60 5.73 1.99
N LEU A 156 4.42 6.04 1.46
CA LEU A 156 4.27 6.89 0.29
C LEU A 156 4.12 8.36 0.70
N THR A 157 3.25 8.63 1.67
CA THR A 157 3.03 9.97 2.22
C THR A 157 2.69 9.91 3.71
N ASP A 158 3.01 10.98 4.44
CA ASP A 158 2.53 11.22 5.81
C ASP A 158 1.04 11.58 5.85
N GLY A 159 0.44 11.85 4.69
CA GLY A 159 -0.89 12.39 4.53
C GLY A 159 -0.85 13.90 4.29
N LYS A 160 -2.02 14.47 4.01
CA LYS A 160 -2.23 15.88 3.77
C LYS A 160 -3.58 16.28 4.33
N GLN A 161 -3.60 17.36 5.08
CA GLN A 161 -4.82 18.04 5.50
C GLN A 161 -4.68 19.50 5.11
N THR A 162 -5.68 20.03 4.42
CA THR A 162 -5.73 21.43 4.00
C THR A 162 -7.16 21.91 4.01
N THR A 163 -7.36 23.22 4.21
CA THR A 163 -8.67 23.83 3.96
C THR A 163 -9.08 23.61 2.51
N SER A 164 -10.35 23.28 2.29
CA SER A 164 -10.90 23.07 0.96
C SER A 164 -10.75 24.32 0.08
N PRO A 165 -10.34 24.17 -1.20
CA PRO A 165 -10.26 25.28 -2.13
C PRO A 165 -11.63 25.92 -2.39
N ALA A 166 -11.65 27.21 -2.75
CA ALA A 166 -12.89 27.91 -3.07
C ALA A 166 -13.54 27.43 -4.40
N ASN A 167 -12.75 26.82 -5.28
CA ASN A 167 -13.16 26.35 -6.60
C ASN A 167 -13.25 24.81 -6.63
N LEU A 168 -14.36 24.28 -6.12
CA LEU A 168 -14.63 22.84 -6.09
C LEU A 168 -15.34 22.36 -7.38
N PRO A 169 -15.09 21.11 -7.83
CA PRO A 169 -14.16 20.15 -7.25
C PRO A 169 -12.69 20.51 -7.54
N ALA A 170 -11.80 20.17 -6.61
CA ALA A 170 -10.38 20.51 -6.69
C ALA A 170 -9.48 19.32 -6.35
N VAL A 171 -8.44 19.11 -7.16
CA VAL A 171 -7.38 18.15 -6.84
C VAL A 171 -6.54 18.72 -5.70
N VAL A 172 -6.58 18.05 -4.55
CA VAL A 172 -5.87 18.49 -3.33
C VAL A 172 -4.60 17.68 -3.09
N PHE A 173 -4.49 16.50 -3.70
CA PHE A 173 -3.30 15.67 -3.67
C PHE A 173 -3.08 15.04 -5.05
N ASP A 174 -1.85 15.10 -5.54
CA ASP A 174 -1.47 14.52 -6.83
C ASP A 174 0.04 14.22 -6.83
N GLU A 175 0.40 12.99 -6.48
CA GLU A 175 1.81 12.59 -6.37
C GLU A 175 2.06 11.24 -7.02
N SER A 176 3.30 11.04 -7.48
CA SER A 176 3.76 9.83 -8.14
C SER A 176 4.95 9.20 -7.42
N PHE A 177 4.84 7.91 -7.10
CA PHE A 177 5.80 7.17 -6.29
C PHE A 177 6.49 6.08 -7.08
N SER A 178 7.81 5.97 -6.91
CA SER A 178 8.59 4.86 -7.48
C SER A 178 8.44 3.58 -6.66
N LEU A 179 8.50 2.42 -7.31
CA LEU A 179 8.35 1.09 -6.70
C LEU A 179 9.64 0.25 -6.73
N ASP A 180 10.73 0.80 -7.24
CA ASP A 180 12.03 0.15 -7.40
C ASP A 180 12.91 0.20 -6.15
N ASP A 181 12.73 1.19 -5.28
CA ASP A 181 13.58 1.44 -4.12
C ASP A 181 12.82 1.66 -2.79
N LYS A 182 13.58 1.75 -1.69
CA LYS A 182 13.14 2.21 -0.36
C LYS A 182 12.03 1.39 0.32
N PHE A 183 11.95 0.10 -0.02
CA PHE A 183 11.17 -0.84 0.76
C PHE A 183 11.96 -1.30 1.99
N GLU A 184 11.39 -1.08 3.16
CA GLU A 184 11.88 -1.62 4.42
C GLU A 184 11.36 -3.04 4.61
N VAL A 185 12.24 -3.97 4.95
CA VAL A 185 11.87 -5.35 5.25
C VAL A 185 11.74 -5.49 6.76
N PRO A 186 10.54 -5.78 7.29
CA PRO A 186 10.40 -6.06 8.72
C PRO A 186 11.26 -7.25 9.13
N GLU A 187 11.88 -7.21 10.32
CA GLU A 187 12.70 -8.33 10.83
C GLU A 187 11.91 -9.63 10.99
N LYS A 188 10.60 -9.50 11.25
CA LYS A 188 9.67 -10.62 11.42
C LYS A 188 8.53 -10.48 10.44
N VAL A 189 8.57 -11.31 9.41
CA VAL A 189 7.50 -11.45 8.42
C VAL A 189 6.96 -12.88 8.55
N SER A 190 5.67 -13.02 8.79
CA SER A 190 5.02 -14.33 8.74
C SER A 190 5.06 -14.83 7.30
N THR A 191 5.34 -16.12 7.09
CA THR A 191 5.31 -16.75 5.76
C THR A 191 4.20 -17.81 5.62
N ASP A 192 3.44 -18.04 6.70
CA ASP A 192 2.40 -19.06 6.79
C ASP A 192 1.06 -18.53 6.27
N ALA A 193 0.92 -18.56 4.94
CA ALA A 193 -0.31 -18.18 4.25
C ALA A 193 -1.15 -19.43 3.96
N ALA A 194 -2.44 -19.36 4.26
CA ALA A 194 -3.38 -20.44 4.01
C ALA A 194 -3.87 -20.51 2.56
N ILE A 195 -3.80 -19.39 1.83
CA ILE A 195 -4.26 -19.29 0.43
C ILE A 195 -3.31 -18.41 -0.39
N ASP A 196 -3.22 -18.69 -1.68
CA ASP A 196 -2.53 -17.84 -2.65
C ASP A 196 -3.56 -17.00 -3.42
N VAL A 197 -3.32 -15.69 -3.51
CA VAL A 197 -4.15 -14.79 -4.33
C VAL A 197 -3.86 -15.09 -5.80
N PRO A 198 -4.85 -15.18 -6.70
CA PRO A 198 -4.59 -15.38 -8.13
C PRO A 198 -3.87 -14.17 -8.72
N GLU A 199 -3.12 -14.35 -9.81
CA GLU A 199 -2.36 -13.27 -10.49
C GLU A 199 -3.20 -12.03 -10.79
N LYS A 200 -4.49 -12.22 -11.10
CA LYS A 200 -5.50 -11.18 -11.25
C LYS A 200 -6.48 -11.25 -10.08
N PRO A 201 -6.27 -10.54 -8.96
CA PRO A 201 -7.08 -10.67 -7.74
C PRO A 201 -8.58 -10.47 -7.98
N ALA A 202 -8.94 -9.48 -8.81
CA ALA A 202 -10.32 -9.15 -9.13
C ALA A 202 -11.19 -10.33 -9.64
N VAL A 203 -10.61 -11.41 -10.20
CA VAL A 203 -11.37 -12.59 -10.66
C VAL A 203 -12.08 -13.34 -9.51
N LEU A 204 -11.72 -13.06 -8.26
CA LEU A 204 -12.42 -13.59 -7.09
C LEU A 204 -13.83 -12.98 -6.93
N LEU A 205 -14.07 -11.79 -7.49
CA LEU A 205 -15.33 -11.07 -7.37
C LEU A 205 -16.34 -11.49 -8.47
N PRO A 206 -17.65 -11.59 -8.15
CA PRO A 206 -18.68 -11.99 -9.10
C PRO A 206 -18.70 -11.19 -10.40
N ARG A 207 -18.51 -9.86 -10.31
CA ARG A 207 -18.53 -8.94 -11.46
C ARG A 207 -17.49 -9.28 -12.53
N PHE A 208 -16.35 -9.86 -12.16
CA PHE A 208 -15.25 -10.17 -13.07
C PHE A 208 -15.16 -11.66 -13.45
N LYS A 209 -16.00 -12.54 -12.90
CA LYS A 209 -15.98 -13.98 -13.21
C LYS A 209 -16.45 -14.32 -14.64
N ASN A 210 -17.26 -13.45 -15.25
CA ASN A 210 -17.94 -13.74 -16.52
C ASN A 210 -17.34 -13.03 -17.75
N LYS A 211 -16.22 -12.31 -17.61
CA LYS A 211 -15.49 -11.73 -18.74
C LYS A 211 -14.36 -12.68 -19.16
N ARG A 212 -14.72 -13.77 -19.83
CA ARG A 212 -13.77 -14.65 -20.53
C ARG A 212 -13.93 -14.48 -22.02
#